data_AF-A0A0P7BGS2-F1
#
_entry.id   AF-A0A0P7BGS2-F1
#
_cell.length_a   1.000
_cell.length_b   1.000
_cell.length_c   1.000
_cell.angle_alpha   90.00
_cell.angle_beta   90.00
_cell.angle_gamma   90.00
#
_symmetry.space_group_name_H-M   'P 1'
#
loop_
_entity.id
_entity.type
_entity.pdbx_description
1 polymer ?
#
loop_
_entity_poly.entity_id
_entity_poly.type
_entity_poly.pdbx_seq_one_letter_code
_entity_poly.pdbx_strand_id
1 'polypeptide(L)'
;MMVQVDEQTLREIYRLPFQLMMRDSDQWCFMTSYNRVNGEYCAQSKRLIQDILREEWDSRACREARKVSSDQYPMNFIADLAAEGFVLLKDDNHVLLLSPKESLAIIGRHATNPSIGSGGSDEVLAQHIVSPLQGLEDRGLKLRYSPGVPVYATVPRQCWRGPDYKQRIVNPEYKIKEAWPDFPSENYCTRMQFSLTQRSAGNHTFSVITTDSARVYVDDVEVFYRPQEPELQPDSFYFFKAKIERRFNVSLNQGKTVRIDFHSWETDQDVLAWVPGTMFQGSSLRFTEYVDVPKATEDAAETAAAADVALVFVGNTNEIELEGYDRETMDLTEDQYALIQAVAARGPKTVVANFSGSPVTVAHSLFVFLRCCKLGFLSRMWR
;
A
#
# COMPACT_ATOMS: atom_id res chain seq x y z
N MET A 1 -6.20 -13.22 19.20
CA MET A 1 -6.44 -14.40 18.32
C MET A 1 -5.87 -15.66 18.98
N MET A 2 -6.58 -16.80 18.92
CA MET A 2 -6.12 -18.11 19.41
C MET A 2 -5.93 -19.04 18.21
N VAL A 3 -4.76 -19.67 18.11
CA VAL A 3 -4.45 -20.70 17.11
C VAL A 3 -4.47 -22.06 17.81
N GLN A 4 -5.19 -23.01 17.22
CA GLN A 4 -5.19 -24.42 17.61
C GLN A 4 -4.44 -25.20 16.54
N VAL A 5 -3.36 -25.86 16.92
CA VAL A 5 -2.46 -26.57 16.00
C VAL A 5 -1.88 -27.81 16.67
N ASP A 6 -1.86 -28.92 15.96
CA ASP A 6 -1.25 -30.15 16.45
C ASP A 6 0.29 -30.04 16.46
N GLU A 7 0.94 -30.91 17.24
CA GLU A 7 2.39 -30.85 17.42
C GLU A 7 3.19 -31.16 16.16
N GLN A 8 2.66 -32.02 15.27
CA GLN A 8 3.33 -32.35 14.02
C GLN A 8 3.37 -31.11 13.12
N THR A 9 2.22 -30.48 12.89
CA THR A 9 2.11 -29.24 12.10
C THR A 9 2.92 -28.10 12.73
N LEU A 10 2.87 -27.95 14.06
CA LEU A 10 3.68 -26.96 14.77
C LEU A 10 5.17 -27.19 14.54
N ARG A 11 5.63 -28.45 14.52
CA ARG A 11 7.04 -28.80 14.29
C ARG A 11 7.47 -28.60 12.84
N GLU A 12 6.73 -29.19 11.91
CA GLU A 12 7.16 -29.36 10.53
C GLU A 12 6.96 -28.09 9.70
N ILE A 13 5.99 -27.23 10.05
CA ILE A 13 5.65 -26.04 9.27
C ILE A 13 6.07 -24.76 10.01
N TYR A 14 5.55 -24.54 11.22
CA TYR A 14 5.67 -23.25 11.89
C TYR A 14 6.98 -23.07 12.67
N ARG A 15 7.54 -24.15 13.25
CA ARG A 15 8.83 -24.10 13.95
C ARG A 15 10.02 -24.28 13.03
N LEU A 16 9.86 -24.98 11.90
CA LEU A 16 10.96 -25.34 11.01
C LEU A 16 11.81 -24.13 10.57
N PRO A 17 11.24 -22.97 10.16
CA PRO A 17 12.06 -21.80 9.80
C PRO A 17 12.94 -21.31 10.96
N PHE A 18 12.44 -21.32 12.19
CA PHE A 18 13.21 -20.92 13.37
C PHE A 18 14.30 -21.95 13.72
N GLN A 19 14.04 -23.24 13.50
CA GLN A 19 15.04 -24.30 13.69
C GLN A 19 16.17 -24.20 12.66
N LEU A 20 15.83 -23.98 11.39
CA LEU A 20 16.81 -23.77 10.32
C LEU A 20 17.64 -22.53 10.60
N MET A 21 17.00 -21.42 11.00
CA MET A 21 17.68 -20.22 11.43
C MET A 21 18.68 -20.56 12.54
N MET A 22 18.22 -21.13 13.67
CA MET A 22 19.04 -21.55 14.82
C MET A 22 20.25 -22.43 14.45
N ARG A 23 20.09 -23.33 13.48
CA ARG A 23 21.18 -24.21 13.01
C ARG A 23 22.20 -23.45 12.16
N ASP A 24 21.74 -22.56 11.31
CA ASP A 24 22.53 -22.00 10.20
C ASP A 24 23.00 -20.55 10.45
N SER A 25 22.60 -19.92 11.56
CA SER A 25 23.03 -18.55 11.91
C SER A 25 23.20 -18.32 13.41
N ASP A 26 23.85 -17.21 13.80
CA ASP A 26 24.05 -16.78 15.18
C ASP A 26 23.00 -15.70 15.54
N GLN A 27 21.79 -16.10 15.93
CA GLN A 27 20.71 -15.13 16.23
C GLN A 27 20.93 -14.52 17.60
N TRP A 28 20.75 -13.20 17.64
CA TRP A 28 20.86 -12.48 18.89
C TRP A 28 19.51 -12.34 19.61
N CYS A 29 18.37 -12.33 18.92
CA CYS A 29 17.08 -12.16 19.59
C CYS A 29 15.95 -12.88 18.86
N PHE A 30 14.91 -13.20 19.62
CA PHE A 30 13.63 -13.67 19.13
C PHE A 30 12.55 -12.72 19.63
N MET A 31 11.57 -12.44 18.77
CA MET A 31 10.36 -11.71 19.13
C MET A 31 9.22 -12.71 19.23
N THR A 32 8.52 -12.72 20.36
CA THR A 32 7.34 -13.57 20.54
C THR A 32 6.15 -12.98 19.80
N SER A 33 5.39 -13.82 19.08
CA SER A 33 4.15 -13.40 18.42
C SER A 33 3.07 -12.97 19.41
N TYR A 34 2.12 -12.14 18.96
CA TYR A 34 1.00 -11.67 19.79
C TYR A 34 -0.05 -12.74 20.12
N ASN A 35 -0.22 -13.74 19.26
CA ASN A 35 -1.32 -14.70 19.38
C ASN A 35 -1.11 -15.71 20.51
N ARG A 36 -2.18 -16.46 20.78
CA ARG A 36 -2.12 -17.68 21.60
C ARG A 36 -1.89 -18.90 20.71
N VAL A 37 -1.15 -19.87 21.21
CA VAL A 37 -1.00 -21.20 20.62
C VAL A 37 -1.47 -22.23 21.64
N ASN A 38 -2.46 -23.05 21.27
CA ASN A 38 -3.01 -24.11 22.10
C ASN A 38 -3.43 -23.64 23.51
N GLY A 39 -3.96 -22.42 23.61
CA GLY A 39 -4.53 -21.85 24.83
C GLY A 39 -3.67 -20.79 25.54
N GLU A 40 -2.37 -20.72 25.26
CA GLU A 40 -1.43 -19.85 25.98
C GLU A 40 -0.82 -18.78 25.08
N TYR A 41 -0.63 -17.55 25.59
CA TYR A 41 0.04 -16.48 24.82
C TYR A 41 1.51 -16.84 24.57
N CYS A 42 1.98 -16.65 23.34
CA CYS A 42 3.37 -17.00 22.99
C CYS A 42 4.38 -16.29 23.92
N ALA A 43 4.12 -15.02 24.28
CA ALA A 43 4.97 -14.21 25.14
C ALA A 43 5.16 -14.76 26.58
N GLN A 44 4.25 -15.61 27.06
CA GLN A 44 4.33 -16.21 28.40
C GLN A 44 4.42 -17.73 28.36
N SER A 45 4.51 -18.35 27.17
CA SER A 45 4.44 -19.79 27.06
C SER A 45 5.73 -20.46 27.50
N LYS A 46 5.67 -21.17 28.63
CA LYS A 46 6.80 -21.97 29.11
C LYS A 46 7.22 -23.01 28.06
N ARG A 47 6.26 -23.67 27.41
CA ARG A 47 6.54 -24.69 26.40
C ARG A 47 7.35 -24.12 25.23
N LEU A 48 6.92 -22.99 24.67
CA LEU A 48 7.59 -22.39 23.51
C LEU A 48 8.94 -21.74 23.90
N ILE A 49 8.96 -20.98 25.00
CA ILE A 49 10.13 -20.18 25.37
C ILE A 49 11.17 -21.03 26.12
N GLN A 50 10.76 -21.73 27.17
CA GLN A 50 11.70 -22.45 28.02
C GLN A 50 11.98 -23.85 27.46
N ASP A 51 10.95 -24.69 27.33
CA ASP A 51 11.13 -26.12 27.03
C ASP A 51 11.69 -26.32 25.60
N ILE A 52 11.17 -25.59 24.61
CA ILE A 52 11.62 -25.72 23.21
C ILE A 52 12.83 -24.83 22.92
N LEU A 53 12.68 -23.51 23.03
CA LEU A 53 13.73 -22.58 22.57
C LEU A 53 15.00 -22.63 23.45
N ARG A 54 14.88 -22.73 24.79
CA ARG A 54 16.05 -22.77 25.69
C ARG A 54 16.58 -24.18 25.95
N GLU A 55 15.72 -25.16 26.15
CA GLU A 55 16.14 -26.51 26.56
C GLU A 55 16.33 -27.45 25.36
N GLU A 56 15.34 -27.59 24.48
CA GLU A 56 15.45 -28.47 23.31
C GLU A 56 16.46 -27.97 22.28
N TRP A 57 16.48 -26.66 22.00
CA TRP A 57 17.35 -26.06 20.96
C TRP A 57 18.60 -25.36 21.50
N ASP A 58 18.79 -25.32 22.83
CA ASP A 58 19.93 -24.67 23.50
C ASP A 58 20.21 -23.23 23.02
N SER A 59 19.15 -22.42 22.82
CA SER A 59 19.33 -21.07 22.29
C SER A 59 19.99 -20.12 23.28
N ARG A 60 21.10 -19.51 22.85
CA ARG A 60 21.83 -18.46 23.58
C ARG A 60 21.39 -17.03 23.22
N ALA A 61 20.38 -16.88 22.35
CA ALA A 61 19.84 -15.57 21.99
C ALA A 61 19.44 -14.76 23.24
N CYS A 62 19.68 -13.46 23.22
CA CYS A 62 19.51 -12.46 24.28
C CYS A 62 20.53 -12.54 25.44
N ARG A 63 21.61 -13.34 25.32
CA ARG A 63 22.67 -13.41 26.35
C ARG A 63 23.90 -12.56 26.06
N GLU A 64 24.26 -12.31 24.79
CA GLU A 64 25.47 -11.58 24.43
C GLU A 64 25.26 -10.66 23.23
N ALA A 65 25.64 -9.38 23.39
CA ALA A 65 25.60 -8.41 22.33
C ALA A 65 26.81 -8.51 21.41
N ARG A 66 26.61 -8.85 20.12
CA ARG A 66 27.64 -8.69 19.09
C ARG A 66 27.38 -7.43 18.27
N LYS A 67 28.43 -6.64 18.07
CA LYS A 67 28.42 -5.52 17.12
C LYS A 67 28.37 -6.08 15.70
N VAL A 68 27.33 -5.75 14.96
CA VAL A 68 27.28 -5.94 13.51
C VAL A 68 28.05 -4.78 12.88
N SER A 69 29.07 -5.06 12.06
CA SER A 69 29.67 -4.02 11.21
C SER A 69 28.77 -3.75 10.03
N SER A 70 28.59 -2.48 9.68
CA SER A 70 27.93 -2.11 8.44
C SER A 70 28.90 -2.35 7.28
N ASP A 71 28.73 -3.44 6.55
CA ASP A 71 29.39 -3.59 5.27
C ASP A 71 28.77 -2.61 4.27
N GLN A 72 29.60 -1.94 3.47
CA GLN A 72 29.14 -1.11 2.38
C GLN A 72 28.73 -2.00 1.21
N TYR A 73 27.43 -2.18 1.03
CA TYR A 73 26.89 -2.86 -0.14
C TYR A 73 27.17 -2.02 -1.41
N PRO A 74 27.41 -2.65 -2.56
CA PRO A 74 27.56 -1.93 -3.82
C PRO A 74 26.29 -1.12 -4.12
N MET A 75 26.45 0.02 -4.81
CA MET A 75 25.36 0.97 -5.12
C MET A 75 24.12 0.33 -5.79
N ASN A 76 24.29 -0.83 -6.43
CA ASN A 76 23.23 -1.53 -7.16
C ASN A 76 22.65 -2.75 -6.42
N PHE A 77 23.14 -3.09 -5.22
CA PHE A 77 22.75 -4.33 -4.52
C PHE A 77 21.23 -4.50 -4.38
N ILE A 78 20.52 -3.42 -4.02
CA ILE A 78 19.05 -3.44 -3.86
C ILE A 78 18.37 -3.66 -5.22
N ALA A 79 18.90 -3.08 -6.29
CA ALA A 79 18.35 -3.24 -7.64
C ALA A 79 18.57 -4.66 -8.17
N ASP A 80 19.73 -5.25 -7.91
CA ASP A 80 20.05 -6.63 -8.30
C ASP A 80 19.18 -7.62 -7.52
N LEU A 81 19.04 -7.45 -6.20
CA LEU A 81 18.16 -8.28 -5.37
C LEU A 81 16.69 -8.16 -5.80
N ALA A 82 16.24 -6.94 -6.13
CA ALA A 82 14.89 -6.73 -6.66
C ALA A 82 14.70 -7.44 -8.00
N ALA A 83 15.69 -7.36 -8.91
CA ALA A 83 15.65 -8.04 -10.21
C ALA A 83 15.58 -9.57 -10.07
N GLU A 84 16.36 -10.15 -9.16
CA GLU A 84 16.34 -11.59 -8.85
C GLU A 84 15.02 -12.03 -8.19
N GLY A 85 14.35 -11.14 -7.48
CA GLY A 85 13.05 -11.38 -6.84
C GLY A 85 11.85 -11.38 -7.80
N PHE A 86 11.99 -10.89 -9.04
CA PHE A 86 10.89 -10.91 -10.00
C PHE A 86 10.57 -12.32 -10.48
N VAL A 87 9.29 -12.69 -10.39
CA VAL A 87 8.80 -13.98 -10.88
C VAL A 87 8.05 -13.80 -12.19
N LEU A 88 8.56 -14.39 -13.26
CA LEU A 88 7.85 -14.48 -14.53
C LEU A 88 6.80 -15.60 -14.47
N LEU A 89 5.53 -15.21 -14.41
CA LEU A 89 4.41 -16.17 -14.36
C LEU A 89 4.00 -16.70 -15.74
N LYS A 90 4.08 -15.86 -16.77
CA LYS A 90 3.59 -16.19 -18.11
C LYS A 90 4.24 -15.33 -19.20
N ASP A 91 4.65 -15.95 -20.29
CA ASP A 91 5.20 -15.28 -21.49
C ASP A 91 4.73 -15.99 -22.77
N ASP A 92 3.48 -15.76 -23.16
CA ASP A 92 2.95 -16.28 -24.43
C ASP A 92 3.56 -15.49 -25.60
N ASN A 93 4.04 -16.20 -26.63
CA ASN A 93 4.58 -15.60 -27.86
C ASN A 93 5.82 -14.70 -27.66
N HIS A 94 6.59 -14.89 -26.57
CA HIS A 94 7.83 -14.16 -26.30
C HIS A 94 7.65 -12.63 -26.28
N VAL A 95 6.55 -12.17 -25.69
CA VAL A 95 6.21 -10.74 -25.63
C VAL A 95 7.22 -9.95 -24.79
N LEU A 96 7.87 -10.59 -23.82
CA LEU A 96 8.83 -9.94 -22.92
C LEU A 96 10.21 -9.68 -23.51
N LEU A 97 10.50 -10.23 -24.69
CA LEU A 97 11.73 -9.93 -25.43
C LEU A 97 11.57 -8.59 -26.18
N LEU A 98 11.50 -7.50 -25.43
CA LEU A 98 11.32 -6.16 -25.96
C LEU A 98 12.51 -5.78 -26.85
N SER A 99 12.21 -5.37 -28.09
CA SER A 99 13.19 -4.78 -28.98
C SER A 99 13.37 -3.28 -28.64
N PRO A 100 14.59 -2.73 -28.64
CA PRO A 100 14.81 -1.29 -28.45
C PRO A 100 14.10 -0.39 -29.48
N LYS A 101 13.55 -0.97 -30.56
CA LYS A 101 12.79 -0.26 -31.60
C LYS A 101 11.28 -0.21 -31.32
N GLU A 102 10.78 -1.09 -30.46
CA GLU A 102 9.36 -1.11 -30.09
C GLU A 102 9.04 0.10 -29.20
N SER A 103 7.94 0.77 -29.52
CA SER A 103 7.37 1.81 -28.68
C SER A 103 6.53 1.19 -27.56
N LEU A 104 6.65 1.75 -26.35
CA LEU A 104 6.00 1.22 -25.17
C LEU A 104 4.91 2.17 -24.66
N ALA A 105 3.75 1.63 -24.32
CA ALA A 105 2.72 2.31 -23.54
C ALA A 105 2.85 1.86 -22.07
N ILE A 106 3.14 2.80 -21.19
CA ILE A 106 3.30 2.59 -19.75
C ILE A 106 2.00 3.02 -19.08
N ILE A 107 1.31 2.08 -18.45
CA ILE A 107 -0.07 2.29 -17.99
C ILE A 107 -0.22 1.90 -16.53
N GLY A 108 -0.94 2.71 -15.76
CA GLY A 108 -1.39 2.36 -14.41
C GLY A 108 -0.60 3.06 -13.29
N ARG A 109 -1.24 3.21 -12.13
CA ARG A 109 -0.72 3.98 -11.00
C ARG A 109 0.66 3.52 -10.54
N HIS A 110 0.88 2.20 -10.48
CA HIS A 110 2.15 1.64 -9.99
C HIS A 110 3.33 1.92 -10.93
N ALA A 111 3.09 2.41 -12.15
CA ALA A 111 4.15 2.86 -13.04
C ALA A 111 4.88 4.10 -12.53
N THR A 112 4.20 4.99 -11.79
CA THR A 112 4.80 6.18 -11.16
C THR A 112 4.91 6.08 -9.64
N ASN A 113 4.03 5.29 -9.02
CA ASN A 113 3.95 5.12 -7.57
C ASN A 113 4.02 3.63 -7.21
N PRO A 114 5.19 2.99 -7.38
CA PRO A 114 5.34 1.57 -7.08
C PRO A 114 5.14 1.30 -5.59
N SER A 115 4.55 0.15 -5.26
CA SER A 115 4.57 -0.35 -3.89
C SER A 115 5.96 -0.93 -3.61
N ILE A 116 6.67 -0.38 -2.63
CA ILE A 116 8.05 -0.77 -2.28
C ILE A 116 8.13 -1.61 -0.99
N GLY A 117 6.98 -1.96 -0.42
CA GLY A 117 6.86 -2.73 0.83
C GLY A 117 5.42 -2.76 1.34
N SER A 118 5.19 -3.52 2.41
CA SER A 118 3.96 -3.47 3.19
C SER A 118 3.93 -2.22 4.06
N GLY A 119 2.76 -1.87 4.59
CA GLY A 119 2.67 -0.82 5.60
C GLY A 119 2.77 -1.39 7.02
N GLY A 120 2.92 -0.50 8.00
CA GLY A 120 3.00 -0.87 9.42
C GLY A 120 4.43 -0.77 9.92
N SER A 121 4.83 -1.70 10.78
CA SER A 121 6.18 -1.73 11.36
C SER A 121 7.29 -2.03 10.34
N ASP A 122 6.98 -2.70 9.24
CA ASP A 122 7.92 -3.00 8.15
C ASP A 122 8.03 -1.86 7.10
N GLU A 123 7.32 -0.74 7.29
CA GLU A 123 7.36 0.37 6.36
C GLU A 123 8.75 1.05 6.36
N VAL A 124 9.39 1.10 5.18
CA VAL A 124 10.68 1.77 5.00
C VAL A 124 10.49 3.09 4.26
N LEU A 125 10.92 4.20 4.89
CA LEU A 125 11.04 5.50 4.22
C LEU A 125 12.30 5.52 3.35
N ALA A 126 12.16 5.08 2.10
CA ALA A 126 13.25 5.06 1.14
C ALA A 126 13.80 6.47 0.86
N GLN A 127 15.12 6.60 0.80
CA GLN A 127 15.80 7.86 0.43
C GLN A 127 15.53 8.23 -1.03
N HIS A 128 15.42 7.23 -1.89
CA HIS A 128 15.17 7.37 -3.33
C HIS A 128 14.34 6.17 -3.82
N ILE A 129 13.42 6.42 -4.74
CA ILE A 129 12.60 5.39 -5.39
C ILE A 129 12.69 5.61 -6.89
N VAL A 130 13.11 4.58 -7.63
CA VAL A 130 13.02 4.55 -9.10
C VAL A 130 11.68 3.92 -9.46
N SER A 131 10.78 4.69 -10.06
CA SER A 131 9.52 4.14 -10.58
C SER A 131 9.74 3.33 -11.85
N PRO A 132 8.85 2.40 -12.22
CA PRO A 132 8.95 1.70 -13.50
C PRO A 132 9.01 2.66 -14.70
N LEU A 133 8.23 3.74 -14.69
CA LEU A 133 8.29 4.78 -15.72
C LEU A 133 9.69 5.40 -15.78
N GLN A 134 10.20 5.90 -14.66
CA GLN A 134 11.52 6.53 -14.58
C GLN A 134 12.63 5.57 -15.05
N GLY A 135 12.61 4.32 -14.59
CA GLY A 135 13.62 3.32 -14.95
C GLY A 135 13.60 2.94 -16.44
N LEU A 136 12.48 3.10 -17.13
CA LEU A 136 12.37 2.90 -18.59
C LEU A 136 12.75 4.18 -19.35
N GLU A 137 12.44 5.36 -18.82
CA GLU A 137 12.86 6.67 -19.36
C GLU A 137 14.39 6.80 -19.34
N ASP A 138 15.03 6.43 -18.24
CA ASP A 138 16.49 6.44 -18.05
C ASP A 138 17.22 5.54 -19.06
N ARG A 139 16.52 4.55 -19.62
CA ARG A 139 17.03 3.67 -20.69
C ARG A 139 16.87 4.25 -22.10
N GLY A 140 16.28 5.45 -22.24
CA GLY A 140 16.10 6.14 -23.52
C GLY A 140 15.07 5.51 -24.44
N LEU A 141 14.11 4.76 -23.89
CA LEU A 141 13.07 4.09 -24.67
C LEU A 141 11.99 5.09 -25.13
N LYS A 142 11.32 4.78 -26.25
CA LYS A 142 10.21 5.60 -26.74
C LYS A 142 8.93 5.22 -25.99
N LEU A 143 8.54 6.08 -25.04
CA LEU A 143 7.43 5.80 -24.14
C LEU A 143 6.22 6.70 -24.42
N ARG A 144 5.04 6.16 -24.15
CA ARG A 144 3.80 6.90 -23.89
C ARG A 144 3.33 6.52 -22.49
N TYR A 145 2.70 7.44 -21.77
CA TYR A 145 2.26 7.19 -20.41
C TYR A 145 0.78 7.54 -20.23
N SER A 146 0.06 6.68 -19.52
CA SER A 146 -1.27 6.98 -18.99
C SER A 146 -1.36 6.50 -17.53
N PRO A 147 -1.90 7.31 -16.60
CA PRO A 147 -1.99 6.94 -15.19
C PRO A 147 -2.95 5.76 -14.93
N GLY A 148 -3.85 5.44 -15.87
CA GLY A 148 -4.88 4.43 -15.68
C GLY A 148 -5.84 4.82 -14.56
N VAL A 149 -6.22 3.86 -13.74
CA VAL A 149 -7.24 4.02 -12.69
C VAL A 149 -6.61 4.25 -11.30
N PRO A 150 -7.34 4.90 -10.38
CA PRO A 150 -6.88 5.04 -9.00
C PRO A 150 -6.78 3.69 -8.28
N VAL A 151 -5.78 3.56 -7.41
CA VAL A 151 -5.60 2.38 -6.54
C VAL A 151 -5.20 2.84 -5.15
N TYR A 152 -6.11 2.71 -4.19
CA TYR A 152 -5.87 3.02 -2.78
C TYR A 152 -6.99 2.47 -1.89
N ALA A 153 -6.66 2.07 -0.67
CA ALA A 153 -7.66 1.70 0.34
C ALA A 153 -8.33 2.93 0.94
N THR A 154 -7.53 3.92 1.36
CA THR A 154 -7.99 5.25 1.79
C THR A 154 -7.52 6.32 0.82
N VAL A 155 -8.16 7.48 0.76
CA VAL A 155 -7.67 8.58 -0.09
C VAL A 155 -6.18 8.79 0.19
N PRO A 156 -5.31 8.84 -0.83
CA PRO A 156 -3.89 8.78 -0.60
C PRO A 156 -3.41 9.99 0.20
N ARG A 157 -2.39 9.77 1.03
CA ARG A 157 -1.60 10.88 1.56
C ARG A 157 -1.00 11.63 0.38
N GLN A 158 -1.33 12.90 0.22
CA GLN A 158 -0.59 13.77 -0.68
C GLN A 158 0.77 14.02 -0.02
N CYS A 159 1.79 13.24 -0.42
CA CYS A 159 3.18 13.67 -0.23
C CYS A 159 3.40 14.82 -1.22
N TRP A 160 3.17 16.05 -0.77
CA TRP A 160 3.46 17.26 -1.52
C TRP A 160 4.98 17.38 -1.71
N ARG A 161 5.59 16.59 -2.59
CA ARG A 161 7.02 16.63 -2.88
C ARG A 161 7.22 16.88 -4.37
N GLY A 162 6.79 18.07 -4.79
CA GLY A 162 7.16 18.63 -6.09
C GLY A 162 8.48 19.41 -6.00
N PRO A 163 9.12 19.73 -7.13
CA PRO A 163 10.38 20.50 -7.17
C PRO A 163 10.27 21.91 -6.56
N ASP A 164 9.06 22.46 -6.42
CA ASP A 164 8.80 23.78 -5.82
C ASP A 164 8.39 23.74 -4.34
N TYR A 165 8.58 22.60 -3.66
CA TYR A 165 8.17 22.40 -2.29
C TYR A 165 9.04 23.18 -1.27
N LYS A 166 8.43 24.09 -0.51
CA LYS A 166 9.02 24.73 0.69
C LYS A 166 8.17 24.42 1.91
N GLN A 167 8.78 23.91 2.98
CA GLN A 167 8.06 23.45 4.18
C GLN A 167 8.47 24.12 5.50
N ARG A 168 7.44 24.35 6.33
CA ARG A 168 7.46 24.32 7.81
C ARG A 168 6.01 23.97 8.23
N ILE A 169 5.54 22.72 8.32
CA ILE A 169 5.82 21.55 9.19
C ILE A 169 5.48 20.24 8.42
N VAL A 170 6.08 19.10 8.84
CA VAL A 170 6.41 17.85 8.09
C VAL A 170 5.26 16.96 7.55
N ASN A 171 4.04 16.95 8.09
CA ASN A 171 2.93 16.14 7.55
C ASN A 171 1.56 16.76 7.91
N PRO A 172 0.51 16.68 7.07
CA PRO A 172 -0.88 16.99 7.47
C PRO A 172 -1.48 15.83 8.29
N GLU A 173 -0.66 15.27 9.16
CA GLU A 173 -0.99 14.18 10.06
C GLU A 173 -0.26 14.45 11.36
N TYR A 174 -1.00 14.45 12.46
CA TYR A 174 -0.42 14.39 13.80
C TYR A 174 -0.77 13.04 14.42
N LYS A 175 0.19 12.47 15.15
CA LYS A 175 0.03 11.22 15.89
C LYS A 175 0.65 11.38 17.28
N ILE A 176 -0.08 10.98 18.31
CA ILE A 176 0.43 10.88 19.68
C ILE A 176 0.83 9.40 19.88
N LYS A 177 2.14 9.11 19.91
CA LYS A 177 2.66 7.72 19.94
C LYS A 177 3.20 7.32 21.32
N GLU A 178 4.25 7.98 21.82
CA GLU A 178 5.02 7.44 22.96
C GLU A 178 5.52 8.52 23.95
N ALA A 179 5.43 9.79 23.59
CA ALA A 179 5.53 10.90 24.52
C ALA A 179 4.28 11.76 24.30
N TRP A 180 3.42 11.85 25.31
CA TRP A 180 2.57 13.03 25.42
C TRP A 180 3.53 14.22 25.35
N PRO A 181 3.35 15.19 24.44
CA PRO A 181 4.03 16.45 24.63
C PRO A 181 3.64 16.98 26.01
N ASP A 182 4.48 17.78 26.67
CA ASP A 182 4.16 18.41 27.97
C ASP A 182 2.87 19.25 27.94
N PHE A 183 2.25 19.38 26.77
CA PHE A 183 0.92 19.87 26.53
C PHE A 183 0.27 19.06 25.41
N PRO A 184 -1.06 18.93 25.37
CA PRO A 184 -2.06 19.34 26.38
C PRO A 184 -2.57 18.17 27.23
N SER A 185 -2.66 18.37 28.53
CA SER A 185 -3.31 17.50 29.51
C SER A 185 -4.84 17.57 29.36
N GLU A 186 -5.44 16.69 28.54
CA GLU A 186 -6.89 16.73 28.23
C GLU A 186 -7.35 18.09 27.62
N ASN A 187 -8.55 18.15 27.06
CA ASN A 187 -9.18 19.29 26.41
C ASN A 187 -8.40 19.95 25.26
N TYR A 188 -7.98 19.18 24.25
CA TYR A 188 -7.22 19.74 23.13
C TYR A 188 -7.98 19.87 21.81
N CYS A 189 -7.49 20.79 20.97
CA CYS A 189 -7.87 20.89 19.58
C CYS A 189 -6.63 21.01 18.69
N THR A 190 -6.72 20.44 17.49
CA THR A 190 -5.72 20.59 16.44
C THR A 190 -6.30 21.41 15.30
N ARG A 191 -5.54 22.41 14.84
CA ARG A 191 -5.86 23.18 13.64
C ARG A 191 -4.76 23.03 12.61
N MET A 192 -5.12 22.63 11.40
CA MET A 192 -4.23 22.60 10.23
C MET A 192 -4.79 23.56 9.17
N GLN A 193 -3.92 24.38 8.60
CA GLN A 193 -4.27 25.32 7.55
C GLN A 193 -3.35 25.11 6.35
N PHE A 194 -3.91 25.11 5.15
CA PHE A 194 -3.15 24.98 3.92
C PHE A 194 -3.81 25.71 2.76
N SER A 195 -3.01 26.08 1.77
CA SER A 195 -3.49 26.57 0.48
C SER A 195 -3.43 25.43 -0.52
N LEU A 196 -4.53 25.22 -1.23
CA LEU A 196 -4.68 24.16 -2.23
C LEU A 196 -4.90 24.78 -3.61
N THR A 197 -4.12 24.35 -4.60
CA THR A 197 -4.31 24.69 -6.02
C THR A 197 -4.35 23.40 -6.84
N GLN A 198 -5.56 22.96 -7.16
CA GLN A 198 -5.85 21.79 -8.00
C GLN A 198 -5.54 22.01 -9.48
N ARG A 199 -5.09 20.94 -10.14
CA ARG A 199 -4.71 20.92 -11.57
C ARG A 199 -5.86 20.66 -12.51
N SER A 200 -6.96 20.10 -12.03
CA SER A 200 -8.20 19.88 -12.77
C SER A 200 -9.37 20.59 -12.10
N ALA A 201 -10.45 20.83 -12.86
CA ALA A 201 -11.73 21.23 -12.30
C ALA A 201 -12.56 19.96 -12.05
N GLY A 202 -13.39 19.97 -11.01
CA GLY A 202 -14.31 18.86 -10.77
C GLY A 202 -14.72 18.73 -9.31
N ASN A 203 -15.44 17.64 -9.04
CA ASN A 203 -15.89 17.29 -7.70
C ASN A 203 -14.80 16.44 -7.00
N HIS A 204 -13.81 17.11 -6.42
CA HIS A 204 -12.63 16.46 -5.84
C HIS A 204 -12.98 15.81 -4.50
N THR A 205 -12.27 14.74 -4.15
CA THR A 205 -12.54 13.99 -2.92
C THR A 205 -11.55 14.36 -1.82
N PHE A 206 -12.10 14.80 -0.70
CA PHE A 206 -11.39 14.96 0.56
C PHE A 206 -11.71 13.79 1.48
N SER A 207 -10.79 13.52 2.41
CA SER A 207 -10.94 12.46 3.39
C SER A 207 -10.40 12.88 4.74
N VAL A 208 -11.20 12.70 5.78
CA VAL A 208 -10.80 12.88 7.17
C VAL A 208 -10.67 11.52 7.82
N ILE A 209 -9.47 11.21 8.30
CA ILE A 209 -9.15 10.02 9.10
C ILE A 209 -8.76 10.52 10.48
N THR A 210 -9.57 10.23 11.48
CA THR A 210 -9.30 10.67 12.85
C THR A 210 -10.03 9.81 13.88
N THR A 211 -9.51 9.78 15.10
CA THR A 211 -10.18 9.29 16.31
C THR A 211 -11.15 10.31 16.90
N ASP A 212 -11.00 11.57 16.48
CA ASP A 212 -11.59 12.77 17.06
C ASP A 212 -12.91 13.16 16.36
N SER A 213 -13.58 14.17 16.89
CA SER A 213 -14.53 14.96 16.09
C SER A 213 -13.78 15.97 15.20
N ALA A 214 -14.36 16.33 14.05
CA ALA A 214 -13.67 17.17 13.08
C ALA A 214 -14.59 18.07 12.23
N ARG A 215 -14.05 19.22 11.80
CA ARG A 215 -14.67 20.14 10.83
C ARG A 215 -13.67 20.54 9.76
N VAL A 216 -14.15 20.71 8.53
CA VAL A 216 -13.35 21.20 7.41
C VAL A 216 -14.04 22.41 6.79
N TYR A 217 -13.24 23.45 6.50
CA TYR A 217 -13.67 24.67 5.85
C TYR A 217 -12.88 24.91 4.56
N VAL A 218 -13.55 25.47 3.56
CA VAL A 218 -12.97 25.95 2.30
C VAL A 218 -13.32 27.43 2.19
N ASP A 219 -12.31 28.31 2.14
CA ASP A 219 -12.49 29.77 2.11
C ASP A 219 -13.50 30.25 3.18
N ASP A 220 -13.30 29.83 4.45
CA ASP A 220 -14.16 30.14 5.60
C ASP A 220 -15.56 29.50 5.60
N VAL A 221 -15.95 28.75 4.55
CA VAL A 221 -17.23 28.05 4.48
C VAL A 221 -17.07 26.63 5.00
N GLU A 222 -17.89 26.22 5.98
CA GLU A 222 -17.91 24.83 6.45
C GLU A 222 -18.42 23.91 5.34
N VAL A 223 -17.59 22.96 4.92
CA VAL A 223 -17.93 21.99 3.87
C VAL A 223 -18.12 20.58 4.41
N PHE A 224 -17.66 20.32 5.64
CA PHE A 224 -17.74 19.00 6.25
C PHE A 224 -17.71 19.07 7.77
N TYR A 225 -18.58 18.27 8.39
CA TYR A 225 -18.56 17.98 9.82
C TYR A 225 -18.57 16.46 10.02
N ARG A 226 -17.70 16.01 10.92
CA ARG A 226 -17.62 14.63 11.38
C ARG A 226 -17.82 14.63 12.91
N PRO A 227 -18.85 13.94 13.42
CA PRO A 227 -18.98 13.71 14.85
C PRO A 227 -17.91 12.74 15.37
N GLN A 228 -17.78 12.66 16.69
CA GLN A 228 -16.92 11.70 17.39
C GLN A 228 -17.10 10.27 16.83
N GLU A 229 -15.99 9.58 16.58
CA GLU A 229 -16.01 8.16 16.21
C GLU A 229 -16.36 7.31 17.45
N PRO A 230 -17.46 6.54 17.45
CA PRO A 230 -17.90 5.81 18.64
C PRO A 230 -17.13 4.50 18.86
N GLU A 231 -16.67 3.86 17.77
CA GLU A 231 -16.05 2.53 17.81
C GLU A 231 -14.55 2.65 17.57
N LEU A 232 -13.80 2.68 18.67
CA LEU A 232 -12.35 2.79 18.66
C LEU A 232 -11.69 1.60 19.36
N GLN A 233 -10.51 1.26 18.87
CA GLN A 233 -9.56 0.35 19.50
C GLN A 233 -8.19 1.02 19.52
N PRO A 234 -7.25 0.61 20.38
CA PRO A 234 -5.98 1.31 20.61
C PRO A 234 -5.25 1.75 19.33
N ASP A 235 -5.26 0.87 18.34
CA ASP A 235 -4.53 1.06 17.09
C ASP A 235 -5.39 1.56 15.93
N SER A 236 -6.62 2.02 16.17
CA SER A 236 -7.57 2.45 15.13
C SER A 236 -6.95 3.44 14.15
N PHE A 237 -6.25 4.46 14.66
CA PHE A 237 -5.60 5.47 13.82
C PHE A 237 -4.39 4.93 13.06
N TYR A 238 -3.76 3.87 13.55
CA TYR A 238 -2.50 3.38 12.98
C TYR A 238 -2.73 2.29 11.95
N PHE A 239 -3.43 1.24 12.35
CA PHE A 239 -3.65 0.03 11.56
C PHE A 239 -5.05 -0.04 10.95
N PHE A 240 -6.04 0.75 11.36
CA PHE A 240 -7.43 0.60 10.90
C PHE A 240 -8.00 1.89 10.30
N LYS A 241 -7.14 2.68 9.65
CA LYS A 241 -7.48 3.97 9.05
C LYS A 241 -8.70 3.92 8.12
N ALA A 242 -8.83 2.85 7.33
CA ALA A 242 -9.95 2.67 6.42
C ALA A 242 -11.31 2.59 7.14
N LYS A 243 -11.36 2.00 8.34
CA LYS A 243 -12.60 1.87 9.12
C LYS A 243 -13.08 3.21 9.67
N ILE A 244 -12.13 4.09 10.00
CA ILE A 244 -12.38 5.42 10.55
C ILE A 244 -12.21 6.52 9.49
N GLU A 245 -12.23 6.18 8.19
CA GLU A 245 -12.18 7.18 7.12
C GLU A 245 -13.58 7.73 6.86
N ARG A 246 -13.70 9.06 6.72
CA ARG A 246 -14.91 9.71 6.21
C ARG A 246 -14.54 10.59 5.03
N ARG A 247 -15.14 10.29 3.87
CA ARG A 247 -14.91 11.01 2.61
C ARG A 247 -16.03 12.01 2.34
N PHE A 248 -15.69 13.13 1.74
CA PHE A 248 -16.63 14.12 1.25
C PHE A 248 -16.09 14.78 -0.02
N ASN A 249 -16.97 15.36 -0.83
CA ASN A 249 -16.58 15.96 -2.09
C ASN A 249 -16.74 17.47 -2.06
N VAL A 250 -15.83 18.18 -2.74
CA VAL A 250 -15.87 19.62 -2.90
C VAL A 250 -15.61 19.96 -4.36
N SER A 251 -16.51 20.72 -4.96
CA SER A 251 -16.34 21.26 -6.31
C SER A 251 -15.35 22.41 -6.31
N LEU A 252 -14.22 22.24 -7.01
CA LEU A 252 -13.20 23.28 -7.16
C LEU A 252 -12.93 23.55 -8.65
N ASN A 253 -12.55 24.79 -8.96
CA ASN A 253 -12.26 25.24 -10.32
C ASN A 253 -10.76 25.19 -10.60
N GLN A 254 -10.32 24.53 -11.67
CA GLN A 254 -8.92 24.42 -12.07
C GLN A 254 -8.08 25.70 -11.85
N GLY A 255 -6.91 25.57 -11.22
CA GLY A 255 -5.95 26.66 -11.05
C GLY A 255 -6.33 27.74 -10.03
N LYS A 256 -7.54 27.72 -9.46
CA LYS A 256 -7.93 28.63 -8.38
C LYS A 256 -7.38 28.13 -7.05
N THR A 257 -6.54 28.92 -6.40
CA THR A 257 -6.09 28.65 -5.03
C THR A 257 -7.23 28.87 -4.04
N VAL A 258 -7.48 27.88 -3.17
CA VAL A 258 -8.43 27.97 -2.05
C VAL A 258 -7.71 27.74 -0.72
N ARG A 259 -8.23 28.33 0.36
CA ARG A 259 -7.76 28.08 1.72
C ARG A 259 -8.54 26.93 2.32
N ILE A 260 -7.85 25.94 2.86
CA ILE A 260 -8.45 24.83 3.59
C ILE A 260 -8.08 24.95 5.06
N ASP A 261 -9.09 24.91 5.93
CA ASP A 261 -8.93 24.84 7.38
C ASP A 261 -9.50 23.52 7.88
N PHE A 262 -8.70 22.76 8.62
CA PHE A 262 -9.09 21.52 9.27
C PHE A 262 -8.96 21.65 10.77
N HIS A 263 -10.06 21.45 11.48
CA HIS A 263 -10.12 21.50 12.93
C HIS A 263 -10.51 20.11 13.45
N SER A 264 -9.77 19.58 14.42
CA SER A 264 -10.18 18.41 15.21
C SER A 264 -10.16 18.72 16.70
N TRP A 265 -11.04 18.09 17.45
CA TRP A 265 -11.12 18.19 18.91
C TRP A 265 -10.99 16.80 19.50
N GLU A 266 -10.22 16.69 20.57
CA GLU A 266 -9.86 15.41 21.20
C GLU A 266 -10.99 14.38 21.27
N THR A 267 -10.59 13.11 21.31
CA THR A 267 -11.52 12.01 21.46
C THR A 267 -12.31 12.14 22.77
N ASP A 268 -13.65 12.06 22.68
CA ASP A 268 -14.54 12.15 23.85
C ASP A 268 -14.11 11.18 24.97
N GLN A 269 -14.07 11.68 26.21
CA GLN A 269 -13.66 10.90 27.39
C GLN A 269 -14.54 9.66 27.60
N ASP A 270 -15.84 9.76 27.29
CA ASP A 270 -16.76 8.64 27.35
C ASP A 270 -16.37 7.53 26.38
N VAL A 271 -15.85 7.87 25.19
CA VAL A 271 -15.35 6.87 24.24
C VAL A 271 -14.04 6.26 24.75
N LEU A 272 -13.10 7.10 25.21
CA LEU A 272 -11.82 6.63 25.74
C LEU A 272 -11.98 5.69 26.95
N ALA A 273 -12.99 5.90 27.78
CA ALA A 273 -13.27 5.06 28.95
C ALA A 273 -13.59 3.59 28.60
N TRP A 274 -14.05 3.32 27.37
CA TRP A 274 -14.36 1.96 26.91
C TRP A 274 -13.23 1.32 26.08
N VAL A 275 -12.19 2.09 25.72
CA VAL A 275 -11.05 1.55 24.96
C VAL A 275 -10.05 0.88 25.92
N PRO A 276 -9.71 -0.41 25.72
CA PRO A 276 -8.76 -1.09 26.59
C PRO A 276 -7.32 -0.61 26.32
N GLY A 277 -6.60 -0.22 27.36
CA GLY A 277 -5.18 0.15 27.25
C GLY A 277 -4.96 1.60 26.81
N THR A 278 -3.79 1.91 26.25
CA THR A 278 -3.44 3.26 25.82
C THR A 278 -3.89 3.50 24.38
N MET A 279 -4.76 4.49 24.16
CA MET A 279 -5.24 4.86 22.83
C MET A 279 -4.21 5.69 22.06
N PHE A 280 -3.91 5.30 20.82
CA PHE A 280 -3.18 6.15 19.87
C PHE A 280 -4.16 7.10 19.16
N GLN A 281 -4.14 8.37 19.54
CA GLN A 281 -4.97 9.41 18.93
C GLN A 281 -4.23 10.13 17.79
N GLY A 282 -5.00 10.60 16.80
CA GLY A 282 -4.45 11.34 15.68
C GLY A 282 -5.50 11.77 14.68
N SER A 283 -5.11 12.72 13.82
CA SER A 283 -5.96 13.24 12.74
C SER A 283 -5.16 13.44 11.45
N SER A 284 -5.80 13.16 10.33
CA SER A 284 -5.29 13.36 8.98
C SER A 284 -6.39 13.89 8.06
N LEU A 285 -6.07 14.95 7.31
CA LEU A 285 -6.87 15.41 6.18
C LEU A 285 -6.13 15.07 4.87
N ARG A 286 -6.83 14.38 3.98
CA ARG A 286 -6.31 13.89 2.71
C ARG A 286 -7.15 14.40 1.55
N PHE A 287 -6.55 14.41 0.36
CA PHE A 287 -7.14 15.00 -0.84
C PHE A 287 -6.72 14.19 -2.07
N THR A 288 -7.66 13.97 -2.97
CA THR A 288 -7.38 13.53 -4.35
C THR A 288 -8.22 14.34 -5.32
N GLU A 289 -7.64 14.66 -6.47
CA GLU A 289 -8.41 15.28 -7.54
C GLU A 289 -9.46 14.28 -8.07
N TYR A 290 -10.54 14.82 -8.64
CA TYR A 290 -11.56 14.01 -9.29
C TYR A 290 -10.96 13.21 -10.45
N VAL A 291 -11.32 11.93 -10.52
CA VAL A 291 -10.94 11.06 -11.63
C VAL A 291 -12.20 10.47 -12.23
N ASP A 292 -12.46 10.78 -13.49
CA ASP A 292 -13.46 10.09 -14.30
C ASP A 292 -12.87 8.72 -14.70
N VAL A 293 -13.18 7.69 -13.92
CA VAL A 293 -12.62 6.34 -14.09
C VAL A 293 -12.92 5.75 -15.47
N PRO A 294 -14.17 5.82 -16.01
CA PRO A 294 -14.44 5.43 -17.39
C PRO A 294 -13.56 6.16 -18.41
N LYS A 295 -13.41 7.49 -18.30
CA LYS A 295 -12.57 8.25 -19.23
C LYS A 295 -11.08 7.89 -19.08
N ALA A 296 -10.58 7.75 -17.85
CA ALA A 296 -9.21 7.37 -17.59
C ALA A 296 -8.88 5.96 -18.13
N THR A 297 -9.85 5.05 -18.08
CA THR A 297 -9.75 3.71 -18.66
C THR A 297 -9.66 3.76 -20.19
N GLU A 298 -10.51 4.59 -20.82
CA GLU A 298 -10.46 4.79 -22.27
C GLU A 298 -9.15 5.46 -22.72
N ASP A 299 -8.68 6.49 -22.01
CA ASP A 299 -7.41 7.17 -22.30
C ASP A 299 -6.22 6.21 -22.20
N ALA A 300 -6.24 5.28 -21.24
CA ALA A 300 -5.24 4.22 -21.14
C ALA A 300 -5.32 3.24 -22.34
N ALA A 301 -6.52 2.86 -22.76
CA ALA A 301 -6.72 2.00 -23.91
C ALA A 301 -6.25 2.68 -25.22
N GLU A 302 -6.55 3.96 -25.42
CA GLU A 302 -6.04 4.75 -26.55
C GLU A 302 -4.51 4.87 -26.53
N THR A 303 -3.93 5.09 -25.34
CA THR A 303 -2.47 5.13 -25.16
C THR A 303 -1.82 3.80 -25.55
N ALA A 304 -2.44 2.68 -25.17
CA ALA A 304 -2.00 1.34 -25.55
C ALA A 304 -2.05 1.13 -27.06
N ALA A 305 -3.15 1.54 -27.71
CA ALA A 305 -3.33 1.40 -29.16
C ALA A 305 -2.28 2.17 -29.99
N ALA A 306 -1.65 3.18 -29.41
CA ALA A 306 -0.63 4.01 -30.06
C ALA A 306 0.82 3.52 -29.85
N ALA A 307 1.00 2.33 -29.28
CA ALA A 307 2.30 1.69 -29.00
C ALA A 307 2.34 0.24 -29.49
N ASP A 308 3.55 -0.30 -29.65
CA ASP A 308 3.74 -1.70 -30.08
C ASP A 308 3.49 -2.68 -28.92
N VAL A 309 3.85 -2.27 -27.70
CA VAL A 309 3.68 -3.05 -26.47
C VAL A 309 3.07 -2.17 -25.37
N ALA A 310 2.08 -2.70 -24.65
CA ALA A 310 1.52 -2.08 -23.46
C ALA A 310 2.03 -2.80 -22.20
N LEU A 311 2.64 -2.05 -21.29
CA LEU A 311 3.04 -2.49 -19.95
C LEU A 311 2.05 -1.91 -18.93
N VAL A 312 1.20 -2.76 -18.37
CA VAL A 312 0.16 -2.38 -17.41
C VAL A 312 0.62 -2.73 -15.99
N PHE A 313 0.81 -1.71 -15.16
CA PHE A 313 1.28 -1.80 -13.79
C PHE A 313 0.09 -1.74 -12.84
N VAL A 314 -0.18 -2.86 -12.17
CA VAL A 314 -1.31 -3.06 -11.23
C VAL A 314 -0.79 -3.62 -9.91
N GLY A 315 -1.64 -3.70 -8.89
CA GLY A 315 -1.30 -4.37 -7.64
C GLY A 315 -2.02 -3.81 -6.43
N ASN A 316 -1.52 -4.19 -5.25
CA ASN A 316 -1.95 -3.67 -3.97
C ASN A 316 -1.08 -2.47 -3.55
N THR A 317 -1.52 -1.75 -2.53
CA THR A 317 -0.71 -0.71 -1.86
C THR A 317 -0.41 -1.14 -0.43
N ASN A 318 0.49 -0.42 0.23
CA ASN A 318 0.81 -0.58 1.65
C ASN A 318 -0.37 -0.27 2.60
N GLU A 319 -1.48 0.29 2.09
CA GLU A 319 -2.74 0.44 2.83
C GLU A 319 -3.76 -0.66 2.49
N ILE A 320 -3.51 -1.49 1.49
CA ILE A 320 -4.32 -2.69 1.20
C ILE A 320 -3.68 -3.90 1.89
N GLU A 321 -2.35 -3.99 1.85
CA GLU A 321 -1.53 -5.00 2.54
C GLU A 321 -0.77 -4.31 3.68
N LEU A 322 -1.40 -4.29 4.87
CA LEU A 322 -0.96 -3.56 6.05
C LEU A 322 -0.97 -4.46 7.28
N GLU A 323 -0.03 -4.23 8.20
CA GLU A 323 -0.11 -4.78 9.55
C GLU A 323 -1.45 -4.44 10.24
N GLY A 324 -2.01 -5.42 10.95
CA GLY A 324 -3.16 -5.24 11.84
C GLY A 324 -4.48 -5.77 11.29
N TYR A 325 -4.61 -5.99 9.98
CA TYR A 325 -5.75 -6.72 9.41
C TYR A 325 -5.36 -7.57 8.21
N ASP A 326 -6.16 -8.60 7.98
CA ASP A 326 -6.09 -9.42 6.77
C ASP A 326 -6.92 -8.79 5.65
N ARG A 327 -6.53 -9.04 4.39
CA ARG A 327 -7.36 -8.68 3.24
C ARG A 327 -8.67 -9.48 3.27
N GLU A 328 -9.77 -8.81 2.93
CA GLU A 328 -11.09 -9.46 2.84
C GLU A 328 -11.25 -10.32 1.58
N THR A 329 -10.46 -10.03 0.54
CA THR A 329 -10.45 -10.74 -0.74
C THR A 329 -9.04 -10.85 -1.31
N MET A 330 -8.84 -11.84 -2.18
CA MET A 330 -7.65 -11.97 -3.02
C MET A 330 -7.72 -11.08 -4.27
N ASP A 331 -8.87 -10.48 -4.57
CA ASP A 331 -9.04 -9.70 -5.79
C ASP A 331 -8.30 -8.35 -5.77
N LEU A 332 -7.81 -7.94 -6.94
CA LEU A 332 -7.54 -6.52 -7.21
C LEU A 332 -8.87 -5.77 -7.29
N THR A 333 -8.81 -4.43 -7.31
CA THR A 333 -10.01 -3.61 -7.50
C THR A 333 -10.65 -3.87 -8.88
N GLU A 334 -11.98 -3.77 -8.97
CA GLU A 334 -12.71 -3.97 -10.22
C GLU A 334 -12.21 -3.05 -11.34
N ASP A 335 -11.90 -1.80 -11.00
CA ASP A 335 -11.34 -0.82 -11.93
C ASP A 335 -10.00 -1.26 -12.53
N GLN A 336 -9.15 -1.95 -11.75
CA GLN A 336 -7.88 -2.48 -12.26
C GLN A 336 -8.12 -3.61 -13.25
N TYR A 337 -9.08 -4.50 -13.00
CA TYR A 337 -9.45 -5.53 -13.96
C TYR A 337 -10.05 -4.93 -15.23
N ALA A 338 -10.94 -3.94 -15.11
CA ALA A 338 -11.52 -3.23 -16.24
C ALA A 338 -10.44 -2.52 -17.08
N LEU A 339 -9.45 -1.90 -16.43
CA LEU A 339 -8.29 -1.29 -17.09
C LEU A 339 -7.50 -2.32 -17.90
N ILE A 340 -7.15 -3.47 -17.30
CA ILE A 340 -6.41 -4.52 -18.01
C ILE A 340 -7.20 -5.01 -19.22
N GLN A 341 -8.51 -5.25 -19.07
CA GLN A 341 -9.37 -5.71 -20.15
C GLN A 341 -9.48 -4.68 -21.28
N ALA A 342 -9.68 -3.41 -20.95
CA ALA A 342 -9.78 -2.33 -21.93
C ALA A 342 -8.48 -2.16 -22.73
N VAL A 343 -7.31 -2.24 -22.06
CA VAL A 343 -6.00 -2.18 -22.72
C VAL A 343 -5.77 -3.38 -23.62
N ALA A 344 -6.00 -4.60 -23.11
CA ALA A 344 -5.80 -5.83 -23.87
C ALA A 344 -6.71 -5.92 -25.12
N ALA A 345 -7.91 -5.35 -25.06
CA ALA A 345 -8.86 -5.33 -26.18
C ALA A 345 -8.40 -4.47 -27.37
N ARG A 346 -7.44 -3.55 -27.18
CA ARG A 346 -6.95 -2.65 -28.24
C ARG A 346 -5.89 -3.28 -29.14
N GLY A 347 -5.46 -4.51 -28.86
CA GLY A 347 -4.62 -5.31 -29.74
C GLY A 347 -3.09 -5.14 -29.69
N PRO A 348 -2.44 -4.30 -28.84
CA PRO A 348 -0.98 -4.40 -28.69
C PRO A 348 -0.61 -5.66 -27.90
N LYS A 349 0.66 -6.07 -28.00
CA LYS A 349 1.22 -7.05 -27.07
C LYS A 349 1.09 -6.47 -25.66
N THR A 350 0.36 -7.13 -24.77
CA THR A 350 0.07 -6.60 -23.42
C THR A 350 0.81 -7.43 -22.37
N VAL A 351 1.57 -6.75 -21.51
CA VAL A 351 2.25 -7.31 -20.35
C VAL A 351 1.62 -6.69 -19.11
N VAL A 352 1.31 -7.52 -18.12
CA VAL A 352 0.82 -7.05 -16.82
C VAL A 352 1.90 -7.29 -15.77
N ALA A 353 2.32 -6.23 -15.08
CA ALA A 353 3.26 -6.28 -13.97
C ALA A 353 2.49 -6.04 -12.66
N ASN A 354 2.51 -7.02 -11.76
CA ASN A 354 1.75 -6.99 -10.51
C ASN A 354 2.63 -6.67 -9.30
N PHE A 355 2.26 -5.63 -8.55
CA PHE A 355 2.93 -5.13 -7.34
C PHE A 355 2.10 -5.49 -6.10
N SER A 356 2.07 -6.78 -5.75
CA SER A 356 1.41 -7.27 -4.53
C SER A 356 2.36 -8.17 -3.74
N GLY A 357 2.35 -8.06 -2.41
CA GLY A 357 3.14 -8.89 -1.52
C GLY A 357 2.55 -10.29 -1.30
N SER A 358 1.28 -10.50 -1.65
CA SER A 358 0.60 -11.79 -1.54
C SER A 358 -0.21 -12.13 -2.79
N PRO A 359 -0.63 -13.40 -2.99
CA PRO A 359 -1.33 -13.82 -4.20
C PRO A 359 -2.60 -13.01 -4.48
N VAL A 360 -2.81 -12.65 -5.74
CA VAL A 360 -4.04 -11.99 -6.21
C VAL A 360 -4.76 -12.84 -7.25
N THR A 361 -6.08 -12.71 -7.35
CA THR A 361 -6.86 -13.43 -8.35
C THR A 361 -6.45 -13.01 -9.76
N VAL A 362 -6.13 -13.98 -10.60
CA VAL A 362 -5.89 -13.76 -12.04
C VAL A 362 -6.95 -14.57 -12.79
N ALA A 363 -8.15 -13.99 -12.93
CA ALA A 363 -9.28 -14.69 -13.53
C ALA A 363 -9.03 -15.06 -15.00
N HIS A 364 -9.56 -16.20 -15.46
CA HIS A 364 -9.42 -16.69 -16.84
C HIS A 364 -9.94 -15.70 -17.90
N SER A 365 -10.88 -14.81 -17.56
CA SER A 365 -11.38 -13.75 -18.45
C SER A 365 -10.32 -12.72 -18.85
N LEU A 366 -9.25 -12.54 -18.06
CA LEU A 366 -8.06 -11.76 -18.47
C LEU A 366 -7.29 -12.45 -19.61
N PHE A 367 -7.41 -13.78 -19.74
CA PHE A 367 -6.68 -14.58 -20.72
C PHE A 367 -7.49 -15.00 -21.95
N VAL A 368 -8.83 -14.98 -21.89
CA VAL A 368 -9.69 -15.43 -23.01
C VAL A 368 -9.58 -14.51 -24.23
N PHE A 369 -9.28 -13.22 -24.07
CA PHE A 369 -9.15 -12.29 -25.20
C PHE A 369 -7.96 -12.56 -26.12
N LEU A 370 -6.87 -13.17 -25.62
CA LEU A 370 -5.73 -13.59 -26.46
C LEU A 370 -6.09 -14.73 -27.43
N ARG A 371 -7.21 -15.44 -27.23
CA ARG A 371 -7.71 -16.44 -28.19
C ARG A 371 -8.73 -15.88 -29.21
N CYS A 372 -9.42 -14.78 -28.91
CA CYS A 372 -10.56 -14.36 -29.73
C CYS A 372 -10.24 -13.51 -30.97
N CYS A 373 -9.04 -12.92 -31.09
CA CYS A 373 -8.70 -12.09 -32.26
C CYS A 373 -8.14 -12.86 -33.48
N LYS A 374 -8.10 -14.19 -33.46
CA LYS A 374 -7.67 -15.00 -34.63
C LYS A 374 -8.60 -16.17 -35.02
N LEU A 375 -9.77 -16.32 -34.40
CA LEU A 375 -10.74 -17.36 -34.79
C LEU A 375 -11.84 -16.79 -35.68
N GLY A 376 -11.39 -16.21 -36.80
CA GLY A 376 -12.24 -15.77 -37.90
C GLY A 376 -11.84 -16.38 -39.24
N PHE A 377 -11.02 -17.44 -39.28
CA PHE A 377 -10.70 -18.17 -40.51
C PHE A 377 -9.94 -19.46 -40.14
N LEU A 378 -10.64 -20.57 -39.88
CA LEU A 378 -10.18 -21.99 -39.93
C LEU A 378 -11.09 -22.86 -39.03
N SER A 379 -12.36 -23.03 -39.42
CA SER A 379 -13.24 -24.10 -38.92
C SER A 379 -13.64 -25.09 -40.03
N ARG A 380 -12.79 -25.23 -41.06
CA ARG A 380 -12.88 -26.28 -42.08
C ARG A 380 -11.47 -26.82 -42.32
N MET A 381 -11.33 -28.15 -42.34
CA MET A 381 -10.11 -28.92 -42.01
C MET A 381 -9.95 -28.95 -40.49
N TRP A 382 -10.53 -29.90 -39.75
CA TRP A 382 -10.37 -31.34 -39.89
C TRP A 382 -11.71 -32.09 -39.71
N ARG A 383 -12.02 -32.93 -40.70
CA ARG A 383 -12.54 -34.28 -40.51
C ARG A 383 -11.35 -35.21 -40.33
#